data_AF-A0ABD5AZN9-F1
#
_entry.id   AF-A0ABD5AZN9-F1
#
_cell.length_a   1.000
_cell.length_b   1.000
_cell.length_c   1.000
_cell.angle_alpha   90.00
_cell.angle_beta   90.00
_cell.angle_gamma   90.00
#
_symmetry.space_group_name_H-M   'P 1'
#
loop_
_entity.id
_entity.type
_entity.pdbx_description
1 polymer ?
#
loop_
_entity_poly.entity_id
_entity_poly.type
_entity_poly.pdbx_seq_one_letter_code
_entity_poly.pdbx_strand_id
1 'polypeptide(L)'
;GLSGSGKSSLAFDTIYAEGQRRYVESLSAYARQFLGQMDKPDVDTIEGLSPAISIDQKTTSKNPRSTVATVTEIYDYIRLLYARVGKPYCPYHGIEIESQTVQQMVDRILELEERTKIQLLAPVISHRKGSHEKLIEDIGKKGYVRLR
;
A
#
# COMPACT_ATOMS: atom_id res chain seq x y z
N GLY A 1 -23.59 20.15 -27.15
CA GLY A 1 -23.14 21.47 -27.65
C GLY A 1 -21.88 21.33 -28.48
N LEU A 2 -21.65 22.24 -29.43
CA LEU A 2 -20.51 22.25 -30.35
C LEU A 2 -19.16 22.23 -29.61
N SER A 3 -18.11 21.68 -30.22
CA SER A 3 -16.75 21.78 -29.66
C SER A 3 -16.38 23.25 -29.42
N GLY A 4 -15.69 23.55 -28.31
CA GLY A 4 -15.35 24.92 -27.92
C GLY A 4 -16.48 25.75 -27.28
N SER A 5 -17.70 25.22 -27.13
CA SER A 5 -18.82 25.96 -26.54
C SER A 5 -18.77 26.18 -25.02
N GLY A 6 -17.60 26.07 -24.38
CA GLY A 6 -17.43 26.26 -22.92
C GLY A 6 -17.95 25.15 -22.00
N LYS A 7 -18.44 24.00 -22.55
CA LYS A 7 -18.96 22.88 -21.73
C LYS A 7 -17.95 22.36 -20.72
N SER A 8 -16.72 22.13 -21.17
CA SER A 8 -15.65 21.62 -20.31
C SER A 8 -15.26 22.66 -19.26
N SER A 9 -15.24 23.94 -19.62
CA SER A 9 -14.94 25.01 -18.67
C SER A 9 -15.99 25.11 -17.58
N LEU A 10 -17.27 25.08 -17.93
CA LEU A 10 -18.34 25.07 -16.92
C LEU A 10 -18.29 23.81 -16.05
N ALA A 11 -18.12 22.62 -16.64
CA ALA A 11 -18.18 21.35 -15.93
C ALA A 11 -16.94 21.09 -15.05
N PHE A 12 -15.74 21.23 -15.63
CA PHE A 12 -14.48 20.87 -14.97
C PHE A 12 -13.83 22.07 -14.27
N ASP A 13 -13.70 23.20 -14.98
CA ASP A 13 -12.94 24.35 -14.47
C ASP A 13 -13.74 25.19 -13.46
N THR A 14 -15.08 25.11 -13.49
CA THR A 14 -15.96 25.80 -12.54
C THR A 14 -16.61 24.84 -11.53
N ILE A 15 -17.52 23.96 -11.96
CA ILE A 15 -18.35 23.16 -11.04
C ILE A 15 -17.51 22.13 -10.26
N TYR A 16 -16.73 21.31 -10.97
CA TYR A 16 -15.88 20.30 -10.34
C TYR A 16 -14.79 20.94 -9.47
N ALA A 17 -14.09 21.95 -10.00
CA ALA A 17 -13.04 22.65 -9.26
C ALA A 17 -13.57 23.26 -7.95
N GLU A 18 -14.71 23.95 -7.98
CA GLU A 18 -15.30 24.55 -6.78
C GLU A 18 -15.81 23.48 -5.79
N GLY A 19 -16.42 22.39 -6.29
CA GLY A 19 -16.86 21.27 -5.45
C GLY A 19 -15.70 20.53 -4.76
N GLN A 20 -14.58 20.32 -5.47
CA GLN A 20 -13.37 19.72 -4.89
C GLN A 20 -12.70 20.68 -3.90
N ARG A 21 -12.58 21.96 -4.24
CA ARG A 21 -11.98 22.99 -3.37
C ARG A 21 -12.71 23.06 -2.03
N ARG A 22 -14.04 23.17 -2.04
CA ARG A 22 -14.85 23.21 -0.80
C ARG A 22 -14.73 21.94 0.03
N TYR A 23 -14.67 20.78 -0.61
CA TYR A 23 -14.44 19.52 0.11
C TYR A 23 -13.08 19.50 0.80
N VAL A 24 -12.01 19.92 0.10
CA VAL A 24 -10.67 20.05 0.68
C VAL A 24 -10.63 21.07 1.82
N GLU A 25 -11.39 22.17 1.71
CA GLU A 25 -11.49 23.18 2.76
C GLU A 25 -12.11 22.65 4.06
N SER A 26 -12.99 21.64 3.98
CA SER A 26 -13.57 20.97 5.14
C SER A 26 -12.60 20.03 5.87
N LEU A 27 -11.44 19.72 5.27
CA LEU A 27 -10.45 18.83 5.87
C LEU A 27 -9.64 19.57 6.95
N SER A 28 -8.90 18.79 7.76
CA SER A 28 -8.08 19.33 8.84
C SER A 28 -7.08 20.37 8.33
N ALA A 29 -6.74 21.36 9.17
CA ALA A 29 -5.76 22.39 8.83
C ALA A 29 -4.41 21.78 8.39
N TYR A 30 -4.04 20.63 8.95
CA TYR A 30 -2.87 19.86 8.55
C TYR A 30 -3.02 19.24 7.16
N ALA A 31 -4.16 18.62 6.84
CA ALA A 31 -4.40 18.04 5.51
C ALA A 31 -4.36 19.11 4.40
N ARG A 32 -4.87 20.32 4.69
CA ARG A 32 -4.81 21.46 3.76
C ARG A 32 -3.39 21.91 3.42
N GLN A 33 -2.40 21.68 4.28
CA GLN A 33 -0.99 22.00 3.97
C GLN A 33 -0.44 21.13 2.83
N PHE A 34 -0.92 19.90 2.66
CA PHE A 34 -0.43 18.95 1.65
C PHE A 34 -1.22 18.99 0.34
N LEU A 35 -2.46 19.46 0.38
CA LEU A 35 -3.35 19.43 -0.78
C LEU A 35 -3.16 20.65 -1.71
N GLY A 36 -2.29 21.59 -1.34
CA GLY A 36 -2.03 22.82 -2.09
C GLY A 36 -3.21 23.79 -2.01
N GLN A 37 -2.95 25.07 -2.27
CA GLN A 37 -4.05 25.99 -2.55
C GLN A 37 -4.57 25.68 -3.94
N MET A 38 -5.80 25.19 -4.04
CA MET A 38 -6.49 25.08 -5.33
C MET A 38 -6.89 26.49 -5.76
N ASP A 39 -6.60 26.85 -7.01
CA ASP A 39 -7.03 28.12 -7.58
C ASP A 39 -8.56 28.22 -7.50
N LYS A 40 -9.05 29.34 -6.99
CA LYS A 40 -10.49 29.60 -6.91
C LYS A 40 -11.00 29.88 -8.33
N PRO A 41 -12.01 29.14 -8.83
CA PRO A 41 -12.60 29.43 -10.13
C PRO A 41 -13.19 30.84 -10.20
N ASP A 42 -13.16 31.43 -11.40
CA ASP A 42 -13.77 32.73 -11.68
C ASP A 42 -15.30 32.60 -11.74
N VAL A 43 -15.93 32.71 -10.58
CA VAL A 43 -17.39 32.67 -10.42
C VAL A 43 -17.82 33.55 -9.25
N ASP A 44 -18.93 34.26 -9.43
CA ASP A 44 -19.49 35.14 -8.40
C ASP A 44 -19.90 34.35 -7.15
N THR A 45 -20.85 33.42 -7.30
CA THR A 45 -21.31 32.54 -6.23
C THR A 45 -21.93 31.28 -6.82
N ILE A 46 -21.66 30.14 -6.18
CA ILE A 46 -22.35 28.87 -6.44
C ILE A 46 -22.77 28.30 -5.09
N GLU A 47 -24.04 27.92 -4.95
CA GLU A 47 -24.57 27.29 -3.74
C GLU A 47 -25.07 25.88 -4.05
N GLY A 48 -25.22 25.04 -3.02
CA GLY A 48 -25.74 23.68 -3.18
C GLY A 48 -24.78 22.70 -3.87
N LEU A 49 -23.48 22.97 -3.90
CA LEU A 49 -22.48 22.05 -4.44
C LEU A 49 -22.21 20.89 -3.47
N SER A 50 -22.41 19.68 -3.95
CA SER A 50 -21.89 18.45 -3.33
C SER A 50 -20.38 18.33 -3.56
N PRO A 51 -19.65 17.54 -2.75
CA PRO A 51 -18.31 17.10 -3.09
C PRO A 51 -18.27 16.50 -4.49
N ALA A 52 -17.36 16.98 -5.33
CA ALA A 52 -17.30 16.63 -6.75
C ALA A 52 -16.13 15.68 -7.05
N ILE A 53 -16.38 14.70 -7.91
CA ILE A 53 -15.36 13.78 -8.45
C ILE A 53 -15.43 13.84 -9.98
N SER A 54 -14.29 14.07 -10.61
CA SER A 54 -14.16 14.06 -12.06
C SER A 54 -13.85 12.65 -12.55
N ILE A 55 -14.60 12.18 -13.54
CA ILE A 55 -14.32 10.97 -14.29
C ILE A 55 -14.01 11.39 -15.72
N ASP A 56 -12.72 11.36 -16.08
CA ASP A 56 -12.21 11.78 -17.39
C ASP A 56 -11.20 10.77 -17.93
N GLN A 57 -10.96 10.76 -19.23
CA GLN A 57 -10.02 9.87 -19.92
C GLN A 57 -8.56 10.37 -19.84
N LYS A 58 -8.17 11.06 -18.76
CA LYS A 58 -6.77 11.46 -18.57
C LYS A 58 -5.89 10.23 -18.43
N THR A 59 -4.72 10.27 -19.08
CA THR A 59 -3.82 9.13 -19.26
C THR A 59 -3.61 8.32 -17.99
N THR A 60 -3.78 7.01 -18.12
CA THR A 60 -3.56 6.02 -17.07
C THR A 60 -2.11 6.06 -16.57
N SER A 61 -1.92 5.78 -15.28
CA SER A 61 -0.59 5.60 -14.68
C SER A 61 0.21 4.55 -15.46
N LYS A 62 1.43 4.90 -15.88
CA LYS A 62 2.35 4.00 -16.60
C LYS A 62 3.13 3.05 -15.69
N ASN A 63 2.66 2.85 -14.45
CA ASN A 63 3.36 1.97 -13.51
C ASN A 63 3.23 0.51 -13.96
N PRO A 64 4.33 -0.19 -14.31
CA PRO A 64 4.28 -1.56 -14.81
C PRO A 64 3.77 -2.58 -13.77
N ARG A 65 3.70 -2.20 -12.49
CA ARG A 65 3.12 -3.04 -11.42
C ARG A 65 1.61 -2.83 -11.23
N SER A 66 1.02 -1.87 -11.93
CA SER A 66 -0.41 -1.60 -11.87
C SER A 66 -1.15 -2.44 -12.91
N THR A 67 -2.14 -3.19 -12.44
CA THR A 67 -3.08 -3.95 -13.25
C THR A 67 -4.50 -3.44 -13.00
N VAL A 68 -5.46 -3.86 -13.84
CA VAL A 68 -6.88 -3.56 -13.63
C VAL A 68 -7.31 -3.94 -12.20
N ALA A 69 -6.91 -5.11 -11.72
CA ALA A 69 -7.28 -5.61 -10.39
C ALA A 69 -6.68 -4.78 -9.24
N THR A 70 -5.52 -4.13 -9.45
CA THR A 70 -4.96 -3.20 -8.44
C THR A 70 -5.64 -1.84 -8.46
N VAL A 71 -6.13 -1.39 -9.61
CA VAL A 71 -6.83 -0.09 -9.73
C VAL A 71 -8.24 -0.18 -9.17
N THR A 72 -8.90 -1.34 -9.31
CA THR A 72 -10.23 -1.59 -8.75
C THR A 72 -10.20 -2.12 -7.32
N GLU A 73 -9.02 -2.24 -6.70
CA GLU A 73 -8.79 -2.83 -5.36
C GLU A 73 -9.22 -4.31 -5.21
N ILE A 74 -9.76 -4.93 -6.26
CA ILE A 74 -10.17 -6.34 -6.28
C ILE A 74 -8.99 -7.25 -5.89
N TYR A 75 -7.78 -6.92 -6.32
CA TYR A 75 -6.59 -7.71 -5.99
C TYR A 75 -6.32 -7.76 -4.48
N ASP A 76 -6.65 -6.70 -3.74
CA ASP A 76 -6.46 -6.69 -2.28
C ASP A 76 -7.46 -7.61 -1.58
N TYR A 77 -8.70 -7.69 -2.07
CA TYR A 77 -9.67 -8.69 -1.60
C TYR A 77 -9.23 -10.11 -1.94
N ILE A 78 -8.70 -10.35 -3.15
CA ILE A 78 -8.17 -11.66 -3.54
C ILE A 78 -7.02 -12.07 -2.61
N ARG A 79 -6.10 -11.15 -2.30
CA ARG A 79 -5.00 -11.41 -1.37
C ARG A 79 -5.51 -11.82 0.01
N LEU A 80 -6.51 -11.11 0.54
CA LEU A 80 -7.13 -11.45 1.83
C LEU A 80 -7.83 -12.80 1.79
N LEU A 81 -8.55 -13.10 0.70
CA LEU A 81 -9.22 -14.39 0.50
C LEU A 81 -8.19 -15.53 0.54
N TYR A 82 -7.16 -15.48 -0.31
CA TYR A 82 -6.13 -16.52 -0.34
C TYR A 82 -5.33 -16.61 0.95
N ALA A 83 -5.05 -15.49 1.62
CA ALA A 83 -4.34 -15.51 2.90
C ALA A 83 -5.17 -16.14 4.04
N ARG A 84 -6.51 -16.04 4.00
CA ARG A 84 -7.38 -16.56 5.07
C ARG A 84 -7.84 -17.99 4.85
N VAL A 85 -8.12 -18.39 3.61
CA VAL A 85 -8.71 -19.71 3.31
C VAL A 85 -7.91 -20.51 2.28
N GLY A 86 -6.86 -19.95 1.71
CA GLY A 86 -6.01 -20.65 0.76
C GLY A 86 -5.20 -21.75 1.44
N LYS A 87 -5.17 -22.93 0.82
CA LYS A 87 -4.30 -24.03 1.22
C LYS A 87 -2.97 -23.92 0.47
N PRO A 88 -1.84 -23.71 1.15
CA PRO A 88 -0.55 -23.62 0.49
C PRO A 88 -0.06 -25.00 0.05
N TYR A 89 0.49 -25.10 -1.16
CA TYR A 89 1.08 -26.32 -1.71
C TYR A 89 2.54 -26.10 -2.11
N CYS A 90 3.37 -27.12 -1.96
CA CYS A 90 4.75 -27.10 -2.42
C CYS A 90 4.80 -27.08 -3.96
N PRO A 91 5.49 -26.12 -4.60
CA PRO A 91 5.49 -25.98 -6.06
C PRO A 91 6.19 -27.13 -6.80
N TYR A 92 7.07 -27.88 -6.11
CA TYR A 92 7.81 -28.99 -6.71
C TYR A 92 7.13 -30.35 -6.50
N HIS A 93 6.55 -30.57 -5.31
CA HIS A 93 6.05 -31.88 -4.90
C HIS A 93 4.51 -31.97 -4.91
N GLY A 94 3.80 -30.84 -4.99
CA GLY A 94 2.33 -30.80 -4.99
C GLY A 94 1.66 -31.19 -3.66
N ILE A 95 2.44 -31.33 -2.58
CA ILE A 95 1.94 -31.65 -1.24
C ILE A 95 1.52 -30.39 -0.48
N GLU A 96 0.51 -30.52 0.38
CA GLU A 96 0.04 -29.42 1.26
C GLU A 96 1.14 -29.03 2.25
N ILE A 97 1.37 -27.72 2.44
CA ILE A 97 2.39 -27.22 3.37
C ILE A 97 1.79 -27.15 4.76
N GLU A 98 2.40 -27.88 5.68
CA GLU A 98 2.02 -27.93 7.10
C GLU A 98 3.06 -27.22 7.98
N SER A 99 2.67 -26.95 9.23
CA SER A 99 3.58 -26.40 10.23
C SER A 99 4.68 -27.40 10.60
N GLN A 100 5.92 -26.93 10.63
CA GLN A 100 7.06 -27.74 11.06
C GLN A 100 7.37 -27.51 12.54
N THR A 101 7.80 -28.57 13.22
CA THR A 101 8.31 -28.47 14.59
C THR A 101 9.73 -27.94 14.59
N VAL A 102 10.15 -27.37 15.73
CA VAL A 102 11.54 -26.91 15.90
C VAL A 102 12.54 -28.05 15.68
N GLN A 103 12.22 -29.26 16.17
CA GLN A 103 13.06 -30.43 15.98
C GLN A 103 13.23 -30.76 14.49
N GLN A 104 12.14 -30.80 13.72
CA GLN A 104 12.20 -31.02 12.27
C GLN A 104 13.07 -29.98 11.54
N MET A 105 13.07 -28.73 11.99
CA MET A 105 13.94 -27.69 11.44
C MET A 105 15.42 -27.93 11.78
N VAL A 106 15.72 -28.37 13.01
CA VAL A 106 17.08 -28.70 13.45
C VAL A 106 17.61 -29.93 12.71
N ASP A 107 16.81 -30.99 12.62
CA ASP A 107 17.18 -32.24 11.93
C ASP A 107 17.58 -31.94 10.48
N ARG A 108 16.79 -31.10 9.80
CA ARG A 108 17.08 -30.68 8.42
C ARG A 108 18.37 -29.87 8.27
N ILE A 109 18.79 -29.13 9.30
CA ILE A 109 20.10 -28.44 9.29
C ILE A 109 21.23 -29.45 9.49
N LEU A 110 21.02 -30.48 10.30
CA LEU A 110 22.01 -31.54 10.54
C LEU A 110 22.21 -32.45 9.33
N GLU A 111 21.24 -32.53 8.43
CA GLU A 111 21.34 -33.25 7.14
C GLU A 111 22.27 -32.56 6.12
N LEU A 112 22.71 -31.32 6.36
CA LEU A 112 23.64 -30.63 5.47
C LEU A 112 25.01 -31.34 5.47
N GLU A 113 25.69 -31.32 4.32
CA GLU A 113 27.02 -31.92 4.19
C GLU A 113 28.02 -31.35 5.20
N GLU A 114 28.92 -32.19 5.69
CA GLU A 114 29.98 -31.74 6.60
C GLU A 114 30.75 -30.57 5.99
N ARG A 115 31.11 -29.60 6.84
CA ARG A 115 31.81 -28.36 6.48
C ARG A 115 30.99 -27.37 5.64
N THR A 116 29.67 -27.58 5.46
CA THR A 116 28.77 -26.55 4.94
C THR A 116 28.77 -25.34 5.87
N LYS A 117 29.08 -24.16 5.34
CA LYS A 117 29.07 -22.90 6.09
C LYS A 117 27.73 -22.21 5.90
N ILE A 118 26.97 -22.07 6.98
CA ILE A 118 25.72 -21.31 7.02
C ILE A 118 25.82 -20.14 7.98
N GLN A 119 25.01 -19.12 7.76
CA GLN A 119 24.82 -18.02 8.71
C GLN A 119 23.40 -18.12 9.28
N LEU A 120 23.30 -18.33 10.58
CA LEU A 120 22.02 -18.32 11.28
C LEU A 120 21.58 -16.88 11.52
N LEU A 121 20.41 -16.54 10.99
CA LEU A 121 19.77 -15.23 11.15
C LEU A 121 18.42 -15.43 11.83
N ALA A 122 18.09 -14.54 12.76
CA ALA A 122 16.78 -14.49 13.40
C ALA A 122 16.10 -13.18 12.99
N PRO A 123 15.11 -13.19 12.08
CA PRO A 123 14.39 -11.98 11.67
C PRO A 123 13.40 -11.57 12.78
N VAL A 124 13.92 -10.96 13.85
CA VAL A 124 13.13 -10.57 15.04
C VAL A 124 12.10 -9.48 14.70
N ILE A 125 12.38 -8.66 13.68
CA ILE A 125 11.47 -7.66 13.14
C ILE A 125 11.20 -8.00 11.67
N SER A 126 9.93 -8.18 11.30
CA SER A 126 9.50 -8.36 9.91
C SER A 126 8.37 -7.39 9.58
N HIS A 127 8.61 -6.49 8.63
CA HIS A 127 7.61 -5.55 8.09
C HIS A 127 6.84 -4.70 9.12
N ARG A 128 7.37 -4.52 10.34
CA ARG A 128 6.77 -3.69 11.40
C ARG A 128 7.52 -2.38 11.56
N LYS A 129 6.79 -1.26 11.42
CA LYS A 129 7.31 0.08 11.69
C LYS A 129 7.54 0.27 13.20
N GLY A 130 8.59 1.01 13.56
CA GLY A 130 8.95 1.32 14.95
C GLY A 130 10.45 1.61 15.08
N SER A 131 10.86 2.34 16.13
CA SER A 131 12.28 2.59 16.42
C SER A 131 12.97 1.37 17.02
N HIS A 132 12.22 0.48 17.68
CA HIS A 132 12.69 -0.79 18.25
C HIS A 132 13.90 -0.67 19.20
N GLU A 133 14.11 0.50 19.81
CA GLU A 133 15.27 0.82 20.66
C GLU A 133 15.45 -0.16 21.82
N LYS A 134 14.36 -0.44 22.56
CA LYS A 134 14.38 -1.40 23.67
C LYS A 134 14.77 -2.81 23.23
N LEU A 135 14.28 -3.24 22.06
CA LEU A 135 14.58 -4.56 21.52
C LEU A 135 16.07 -4.67 21.15
N ILE A 136 16.64 -3.63 20.54
CA ILE A 136 18.05 -3.57 20.18
C ILE A 136 18.92 -3.59 21.45
N GLU A 137 18.55 -2.82 22.46
CA GLU A 137 19.25 -2.80 23.75
C GLU A 137 19.23 -4.17 24.43
N ASP A 138 18.07 -4.85 24.45
CA ASP A 138 17.93 -6.19 25.03
C ASP A 138 18.74 -7.25 24.27
N ILE A 139 18.80 -7.15 22.94
CA ILE A 139 19.65 -8.03 22.10
C ILE A 139 21.13 -7.79 22.41
N GLY A 140 21.53 -6.53 22.60
CA GLY A 140 22.88 -6.16 23.03
C GLY A 140 23.21 -6.73 24.42
N LYS A 141 22.29 -6.64 25.39
CA LYS A 141 22.44 -7.24 26.73
C LYS A 141 22.59 -8.75 26.69
N LYS A 142 21.98 -9.42 25.71
CA LYS A 142 22.14 -10.87 25.46
C LYS A 142 23.47 -11.24 24.79
N GLY A 143 24.32 -10.26 24.46
CA GLY A 143 25.67 -10.49 23.92
C GLY A 143 25.75 -10.63 22.40
N TYR A 144 24.66 -10.35 21.66
CA TYR A 144 24.71 -10.35 20.21
C TYR A 144 25.35 -9.06 19.69
N VAL A 145 26.41 -9.20 18.89
CA VAL A 145 27.21 -8.06 18.37
C VAL A 145 26.82 -7.66 16.95
N ARG A 146 26.07 -8.52 16.24
CA ARG A 146 25.73 -8.33 14.81
C ARG A 146 24.22 -8.25 14.62
N LEU A 147 23.77 -7.13 14.08
CA LEU A 147 22.42 -6.92 13.57
C LEU A 147 22.51 -6.75 12.04
N ARG A 148 21.58 -7.38 11.31
CA ARG A 148 21.48 -7.30 9.85
C ARG A 148 20.04 -7.08 9.44
#